data_AF-I2B9R8-F1
#
_entry.id   AF-I2B9R8-F1
#
_cell.length_a   1.000
_cell.length_b   1.000
_cell.length_c   1.000
_cell.angle_alpha   90.00
_cell.angle_beta   90.00
_cell.angle_gamma   90.00
#
_symmetry.space_group_name_H-M   'P 1'
#
loop_
_entity.id
_entity.type
_entity.pdbx_description
1 polymer ?
#
loop_
_entity_poly.entity_id
_entity_poly.type
_entity_poly.pdbx_seq_one_letter_code
_entity_poly.pdbx_strand_id
1 'polypeptide(L)' 'MPVTGYINFSEAAHAITDYIVGYYSSLRPHDYNGGLPPNESENRYWKNSKPVASFS' A
#
# COMPACT_ATOMS: atom_id res chain seq x y z
N MET A 1 -14.66 -1.56 -8.42
CA MET A 1 -14.55 -2.83 -9.15
C MET A 1 -15.65 -2.89 -10.20
N PRO A 2 -15.36 -3.34 -11.43
CA PRO A 2 -16.36 -3.39 -12.49
C PRO A 2 -17.44 -4.44 -12.16
N VAL A 3 -18.70 -4.06 -12.38
CA VAL A 3 -19.86 -4.93 -12.11
C VAL A 3 -19.87 -6.15 -13.05
N THR A 4 -19.35 -5.98 -14.26
CA THR A 4 -19.37 -7.01 -15.31
C THR A 4 -18.02 -7.72 -15.49
N GLY A 5 -17.06 -7.51 -14.57
CA GLY A 5 -15.70 -8.03 -14.71
C GLY A 5 -14.84 -7.24 -15.70
N TYR A 6 -13.66 -7.78 -16.03
CA TYR A 6 -12.69 -7.19 -16.95
C TYR A 6 -12.75 -7.87 -18.32
N ILE A 7 -12.63 -7.08 -19.38
CA ILE A 7 -12.73 -7.56 -20.77
C ILE A 7 -11.49 -8.39 -21.15
N ASN A 8 -10.34 -8.09 -20.56
CA ASN A 8 -9.10 -8.81 -20.79
C ASN A 8 -8.13 -8.69 -19.61
N PHE A 9 -7.06 -9.48 -19.65
CA PHE A 9 -6.03 -9.50 -18.62
C PHE A 9 -5.34 -8.14 -18.43
N SER A 10 -5.09 -7.41 -19.52
CA SER A 10 -4.42 -6.11 -19.44
C SER A 10 -5.26 -5.13 -18.63
N GLU A 11 -6.56 -5.02 -18.91
CA GLU A 11 -7.47 -4.16 -18.15
C GLU A 11 -7.52 -4.57 -16.67
N ALA A 12 -7.61 -5.87 -16.39
CA ALA A 12 -7.60 -6.38 -15.02
C ALA A 12 -6.29 -6.01 -14.29
N ALA A 13 -5.15 -6.20 -14.94
CA ALA A 13 -3.84 -5.89 -14.37
C ALA A 13 -3.68 -4.40 -14.05
N HIS A 14 -4.13 -3.52 -14.94
CA HIS A 14 -4.12 -2.08 -14.69
C HIS A 14 -5.02 -1.71 -13.51
N ALA A 15 -6.28 -2.17 -13.51
CA ALA A 15 -7.22 -1.82 -12.45
C ALA A 15 -6.80 -2.35 -11.07
N ILE A 16 -6.20 -3.54 -11.00
CA ILE A 16 -5.63 -4.09 -9.76
C ILE A 16 -4.43 -3.25 -9.31
N THR A 17 -3.55 -2.87 -10.23
CA THR A 17 -2.39 -2.03 -9.92
C THR A 17 -2.83 -0.67 -9.39
N ASP A 18 -3.78 -0.01 -10.07
CA ASP A 18 -4.34 1.28 -9.65
C ASP A 18 -5.02 1.18 -8.28
N TYR A 19 -5.74 0.08 -8.03
CA TYR A 19 -6.34 -0.15 -6.72
C TYR A 19 -5.29 -0.31 -5.62
N ILE A 20 -4.23 -1.11 -5.85
CA ILE A 20 -3.20 -1.37 -4.85
C ILE A 20 -2.37 -0.11 -4.60
N VAL A 21 -1.75 0.45 -5.65
CA VAL A 21 -0.81 1.57 -5.54
C VAL A 21 -1.55 2.86 -5.18
N GLY A 22 -2.67 3.12 -5.83
CA GLY A 22 -3.48 4.31 -5.60
C GLY A 22 -4.25 4.21 -4.29
N TYR A 23 -5.37 3.49 -4.29
CA TYR A 23 -6.31 3.54 -3.18
C TYR A 23 -5.82 2.81 -1.92
N TYR A 24 -5.43 1.54 -2.05
CA TYR A 24 -5.09 0.69 -0.90
C TYR A 24 -3.88 1.25 -0.14
N SER A 25 -2.77 1.47 -0.84
CA SER A 25 -1.52 1.90 -0.20
C SER A 25 -1.55 3.35 0.27
N SER A 26 -2.27 4.23 -0.43
CA SER A 26 -2.21 5.67 -0.13
C SER A 26 -3.39 6.19 0.71
N LEU A 27 -4.56 5.53 0.67
CA LEU A 27 -5.79 6.10 1.26
C LEU A 27 -6.51 5.17 2.23
N ARG A 28 -6.41 3.84 2.07
CA ARG A 28 -7.22 2.91 2.86
C ARG A 28 -6.71 2.81 4.31
N PRO A 29 -7.51 3.19 5.33
CA PRO A 29 -7.12 3.00 6.72
C PRO A 29 -7.05 1.51 7.07
N HIS A 30 -6.08 1.15 7.91
CA HIS A 30 -5.87 -0.24 8.33
C HIS A 30 -5.72 -0.33 9.85
N ASP A 31 -6.52 -1.16 10.50
CA ASP A 31 -6.57 -1.25 11.98
C ASP A 31 -5.20 -1.64 12.57
N TYR A 32 -4.50 -2.59 11.94
CA TYR A 32 -3.13 -2.95 12.35
C TYR A 32 -2.14 -1.79 12.27
N ASN A 33 -2.35 -0.82 11.37
CA ASN A 33 -1.51 0.36 11.22
C ASN A 33 -2.01 1.53 12.09
N GLY A 34 -2.90 1.28 13.05
CA GLY A 34 -3.52 2.33 13.86
C GLY A 34 -4.44 3.26 13.07
N GLY A 35 -5.09 2.72 12.02
CA GLY A 35 -5.96 3.49 11.13
C GLY A 35 -5.23 4.27 10.04
N LEU A 36 -3.89 4.13 9.92
CA LEU A 36 -3.13 4.79 8.87
C LEU A 36 -3.14 3.99 7.55
N PRO A 37 -3.05 4.68 6.40
CA PRO A 37 -2.73 4.03 5.15
C PRO A 37 -1.34 3.36 5.19
N PRO A 38 -1.15 2.25 4.45
CA PRO A 38 0.13 1.55 4.39
C PRO A 38 1.35 2.44 4.13
N ASN A 39 1.29 3.31 3.12
CA ASN A 39 2.42 4.19 2.76
C ASN A 39 2.79 5.15 3.90
N GLU A 40 1.80 5.66 4.63
CA GLU A 40 2.04 6.56 5.76
C GLU A 40 2.63 5.79 6.96
N SER A 41 2.14 4.58 7.21
CA SER A 41 2.70 3.70 8.24
C SER A 41 4.18 3.37 7.95
N GLU A 42 4.50 3.04 6.71
CA GLU A 42 5.87 2.76 6.28
C GLU A 42 6.76 4.02 6.36
N ASN A 43 6.27 5.19 5.93
CA ASN A 43 6.97 6.46 6.05
C ASN A 43 7.34 6.78 7.51
N ARG A 44 6.39 6.58 8.43
CA ARG A 44 6.64 6.73 9.87
C ARG A 44 7.64 5.71 10.38
N TYR A 45 7.54 4.46 9.95
CA TYR A 45 8.51 3.43 10.30
C TYR A 45 9.93 3.87 9.91
N TRP A 46 10.15 4.27 8.65
CA TRP A 46 11.47 4.68 8.17
C TRP A 46 12.01 5.90 8.90
N LYS A 47 11.21 6.94 9.11
CA LYS A 47 11.60 8.16 9.86
C LYS A 47 12.00 7.88 11.30
N ASN A 48 11.38 6.90 11.94
CA ASN A 48 11.63 6.55 13.35
C ASN A 48 12.60 5.36 13.50
N SER A 49 12.92 4.68 12.42
CA SER A 49 13.85 3.54 12.45
C SER A 49 15.24 4.02 12.87
N LYS A 50 15.80 3.38 13.90
CA LYS A 50 17.19 3.59 14.31
C LYS A 50 18.05 2.47 13.73
N PRO A 51 19.23 2.77 13.15
CA PRO A 51 20.15 1.72 12.74
C PRO A 51 20.56 0.92 13.98
N VAL A 52 20.18 -0.35 14.02
CA VAL A 52 20.45 -1.26 15.15
C VAL A 52 21.75 -2.04 14.99
N ALA A 53 22.41 -1.95 13.84
CA ALA A 53 23.68 -2.63 13.59
C ALA A 53 24.86 -1.67 13.80
N SER A 54 25.67 -1.92 14.83
CA SER A 54 27.05 -1.47 14.94
C SER A 54 27.93 -2.71 14.85
N PHE A 55 28.73 -2.81 13.79
CA PHE A 55 29.81 -3.78 13.69
C PHE A 55 31.08 -3.02 14.05
N SER A 56 31.44 -3.06 15.33
CA SER A 56 32.77 -2.67 15.82
C SER A 56 33.66 -3.91 15.86
#